data_AF-A0A924SJX8-F1
#
_entry.id   AF-A0A924SJX8-F1
#
_cell.length_a   1.000
_cell.length_b   1.000
_cell.length_c   1.000
_cell.angle_alpha   90.00
_cell.angle_beta   90.00
_cell.angle_gamma   90.00
#
_symmetry.space_group_name_H-M   'P 1'
#
loop_
_entity.id
_entity.type
_entity.pdbx_description
1 polymer ?
#
loop_
_entity_poly.entity_id
_entity_poly.type
_entity_poly.pdbx_seq_one_letter_code
_entity_poly.pdbx_strand_id
1 'polypeptide(L)'
;MLKGPWKSVLDDDAHVYERGIPTAVCAKTFAILSGAPYAGMFELLEPAEPVDPETAPLFACGPTGQLPAPSTATSPARRVVTGMSTTASSDGACC
;
A
#
# COMPACT_ATOMS: atom_id res chain seq x y z
N MET A 1 1.15 1.94 0.74
CA MET A 1 0.37 2.96 1.47
C MET A 1 0.82 4.35 1.03
N LEU A 2 -0.11 5.27 0.72
CA LEU A 2 0.23 6.64 0.32
C LEU A 2 0.68 7.47 1.55
N LYS A 3 1.82 8.17 1.44
CA LYS A 3 2.37 9.00 2.53
C LYS A 3 1.79 10.41 2.56
N GLY A 4 1.51 11.00 1.40
CA GLY A 4 1.06 12.39 1.28
C GLY A 4 1.92 13.18 0.28
N PRO A 5 1.63 14.47 0.06
CA PRO A 5 0.80 15.36 0.89
C PRO A 5 -0.71 15.23 0.67
N TRP A 6 -1.14 14.59 -0.41
CA TRP A 6 -2.56 14.50 -0.77
C TRP A 6 -3.37 13.68 0.23
N LYS A 7 -4.69 13.95 0.30
CA LYS A 7 -5.64 13.14 1.09
C LYS A 7 -5.88 11.78 0.41
N SER A 8 -6.03 11.81 -0.91
CA SER A 8 -6.11 10.63 -1.75
C SER A 8 -5.54 10.93 -3.13
N VAL A 9 -5.15 9.87 -3.84
CA VAL A 9 -4.73 9.91 -5.26
C VAL A 9 -5.56 8.90 -6.03
N LEU A 10 -6.07 9.32 -7.19
CA LEU A 10 -6.68 8.46 -8.20
C LEU A 10 -5.69 8.33 -9.35
N ASP A 11 -5.35 7.10 -9.74
CA ASP A 11 -4.46 6.85 -10.89
C ASP A 11 -5.23 6.56 -12.19
N ASP A 12 -4.49 6.36 -13.29
CA ASP A 12 -5.05 6.10 -14.62
C ASP A 12 -5.76 4.74 -14.73
N ASP A 13 -5.42 3.79 -13.85
CA ASP A 13 -6.03 2.45 -13.78
C ASP A 13 -7.24 2.43 -12.81
N ALA A 14 -7.70 3.61 -12.35
CA ALA A 14 -8.80 3.83 -11.41
C ALA A 14 -8.59 3.28 -9.98
N HIS A 15 -7.34 3.13 -9.55
CA HIS A 15 -7.01 2.84 -8.16
C HIS A 15 -7.16 4.10 -7.30
N VAL A 16 -7.80 3.96 -6.14
CA VAL A 16 -7.84 5.02 -5.12
C VAL A 16 -6.88 4.67 -3.99
N TYR A 17 -5.91 5.54 -3.76
CA TYR A 17 -4.98 5.45 -2.64
C TYR A 17 -5.33 6.50 -1.60
N GLU A 18 -5.89 6.09 -0.47
CA GLU A 18 -6.12 6.98 0.67
C GLU A 18 -4.84 7.10 1.50
N ARG A 19 -4.52 8.33 1.94
CA ARG A 19 -3.33 8.58 2.76
C ARG A 19 -3.39 7.79 4.07
N GLY A 20 -2.32 7.06 4.38
CA GLY A 20 -2.24 6.25 5.59
C GLY A 20 -3.02 4.94 5.55
N ILE A 21 -3.67 4.60 4.42
CA ILE A 21 -4.37 3.33 4.26
C ILE A 21 -3.53 2.39 3.38
N PRO A 22 -3.19 1.17 3.85
CA PRO A 22 -2.60 0.14 3.01
C PRO A 22 -3.60 -0.34 1.95
N THR A 23 -3.22 -0.25 0.69
CA THR A 23 -4.00 -0.75 -0.45
C THR A 23 -3.23 -1.87 -1.13
N ALA A 24 -3.85 -3.03 -1.31
CA ALA A 24 -3.28 -4.13 -2.08
C ALA A 24 -3.35 -3.81 -3.58
N VAL A 25 -2.27 -4.08 -4.31
CA VAL A 25 -2.17 -3.82 -5.74
C VAL A 25 -1.54 -5.01 -6.45
N CYS A 26 -1.74 -5.09 -7.76
CA CYS A 26 -1.08 -6.08 -8.60
C CYS A 26 0.43 -5.78 -8.78
N ALA A 27 1.20 -6.80 -9.20
CA ALA A 27 2.65 -6.71 -9.37
C ALA A 27 3.07 -5.57 -10.34
N LYS A 28 2.32 -5.37 -11.43
CA LYS A 28 2.50 -4.25 -12.37
C LYS A 28 2.49 -2.90 -11.63
N THR A 29 1.41 -2.64 -10.90
CA THR A 29 1.22 -1.38 -10.18
C THR A 29 2.25 -1.21 -9.08
N PHE A 30 2.60 -2.28 -8.36
CA PHE A 30 3.67 -2.24 -7.36
C PHE A 30 5.01 -1.78 -7.96
N ALA A 31 5.39 -2.32 -9.12
CA ALA A 31 6.61 -1.93 -9.83
C ALA A 31 6.57 -0.49 -10.35
N ILE A 32 5.41 0.00 -10.77
CA ILE A 32 5.24 1.41 -11.18
C ILE A 32 5.43 2.34 -9.97
N LEU A 33 4.76 2.05 -8.85
CA LEU A 33 4.80 2.89 -7.65
C LEU A 33 6.17 2.86 -6.94
N SER A 34 7.01 1.85 -7.19
CA SER A 34 8.38 1.78 -6.69
C SER A 34 9.39 2.60 -7.50
N GLY A 35 9.05 2.95 -8.74
CA GLY A 35 9.89 3.72 -9.65
C GLY A 35 9.60 5.21 -9.67
N ALA A 36 10.43 5.98 -10.40
CA ALA A 36 10.17 7.39 -10.67
C ALA A 36 8.93 7.55 -11.59
N PRO A 37 8.13 8.62 -11.43
CA PRO A 37 8.28 9.73 -10.48
C PRO A 37 7.72 9.44 -9.08
N TYR A 38 7.14 8.27 -8.84
CA TYR A 38 6.38 7.93 -7.62
C TYR A 38 7.24 7.49 -6.42
N ALA A 39 8.52 7.20 -6.67
CA ALA A 39 9.47 6.77 -5.66
C ALA A 39 9.44 7.68 -4.42
N GLY A 40 9.21 7.08 -3.25
CA GLY A 40 9.17 7.79 -1.97
C GLY A 40 7.81 8.42 -1.60
N MET A 41 6.83 8.47 -2.52
CA MET A 41 5.45 8.88 -2.22
C MET A 41 4.65 7.78 -1.52
N PHE A 42 5.02 6.52 -1.74
CA PHE A 42 4.40 5.36 -1.15
C PHE A 42 5.36 4.64 -0.20
N GLU A 43 4.82 4.16 0.91
CA GLU A 43 5.45 3.10 1.70
C GLU A 43 5.02 1.76 1.10
N LEU A 44 5.99 1.02 0.58
CA LEU A 44 5.78 -0.23 -0.16
C LEU A 44 6.10 -1.41 0.73
N LEU A 45 5.25 -2.44 0.65
CA LEU A 45 5.41 -3.70 1.37
C LEU A 45 5.40 -4.84 0.35
N GLU A 46 6.51 -5.55 0.26
CA GLU A 46 6.59 -6.75 -0.55
C GLU A 46 5.75 -7.89 0.05
N PRO A 47 5.25 -8.82 -0.79
CA PRO A 47 4.60 -10.04 -0.32
C PRO A 47 5.44 -10.77 0.73
N ALA A 48 4.76 -11.40 1.70
CA ALA A 48 5.45 -12.16 2.73
C ALA A 48 6.22 -13.35 2.13
N GLU A 49 5.56 -14.03 1.19
CA GLU A 49 6.11 -15.13 0.39
C GLU A 49 6.32 -14.67 -1.06
N PRO A 50 7.42 -15.06 -1.71
CA PRO A 50 7.63 -14.77 -3.13
C PRO A 50 6.49 -15.31 -3.99
N VAL A 51 6.04 -14.48 -4.94
CA VAL A 51 4.99 -14.84 -5.90
C VAL A 51 5.66 -15.11 -7.25
N ASP A 52 5.46 -16.31 -7.78
CA ASP A 52 5.94 -16.67 -9.12
C ASP A 52 5.03 -16.04 -10.19
N PRO A 53 5.56 -15.17 -11.07
CA PRO A 53 4.74 -14.47 -12.07
C PRO A 53 4.08 -15.40 -13.09
N GLU A 54 4.64 -16.58 -13.36
CA GLU A 54 4.11 -17.51 -14.37
C GLU A 54 2.90 -18.30 -13.87
N THR A 55 2.81 -18.49 -12.55
CA THR A 55 1.75 -19.30 -11.91
C THR A 55 0.78 -18.46 -11.08
N ALA A 56 1.08 -17.17 -10.87
CA ALA A 56 0.23 -16.27 -10.10
C ALA A 56 -1.14 -16.07 -10.77
N PRO A 57 -2.25 -16.15 -10.00
CA PRO A 57 -3.55 -15.78 -10.51
C PRO A 57 -3.61 -14.28 -10.82
N LEU A 58 -4.49 -13.89 -11.73
CA LEU A 58 -4.76 -12.48 -12.00
C LEU A 58 -5.29 -11.80 -10.74
N PHE A 59 -4.63 -10.72 -10.35
CA PHE A 59 -5.07 -9.88 -9.24
C PHE A 59 -6.15 -8.92 -9.74
N ALA A 60 -7.28 -8.83 -9.03
CA ALA A 60 -8.41 -7.99 -9.40
C ALA A 60 -8.15 -6.49 -9.10
N CYS A 61 -7.13 -5.91 -9.75
CA CYS A 61 -6.76 -4.49 -9.62
C CYS A 61 -7.52 -3.55 -10.57
N GLY A 62 -8.43 -4.05 -11.41
CA GLY A 62 -9.25 -3.21 -12.29
C GLY A 62 -10.40 -2.48 -11.58
N PRO A 63 -11.21 -1.69 -12.32
CA PRO A 63 -12.33 -0.92 -11.79
C PRO A 63 -13.53 -1.82 -11.44
N THR A 64 -13.35 -2.75 -10.51
CA THR A 64 -14.42 -3.34 -9.72
C THR A 64 -14.21 -2.83 -8.31
N GLY A 65 -14.84 -1.68 -8.02
CA GLY A 65 -14.77 -1.03 -6.72
C GLY A 65 -15.12 -2.00 -5.60
N GLN A 66 -14.34 -1.90 -4.53
CA GLN A 66 -14.41 -2.66 -3.28
C GLN A 66 -13.83 -4.09 -3.39
N LEU A 67 -12.64 -4.23 -2.77
CA LEU A 67 -12.26 -5.50 -2.15
C LEU A 67 -13.48 -6.04 -1.39
N PRO A 68 -13.88 -7.31 -1.56
CA PRO A 68 -14.89 -7.89 -0.71
C PRO A 68 -14.46 -7.69 0.76
N ALA A 69 -15.42 -7.29 1.60
CA ALA A 69 -15.22 -7.17 3.05
C ALA A 69 -14.44 -8.39 3.56
N PRO A 70 -13.53 -8.24 4.55
CA PRO A 70 -12.58 -9.27 4.91
C PRO A 70 -13.30 -10.58 5.28
N SER A 71 -13.45 -11.47 4.31
CA SER A 71 -14.01 -12.79 4.53
C SER A 71 -12.87 -13.66 5.03
N THR A 72 -12.73 -13.72 6.36
CA THR A 72 -11.98 -14.76 7.08
C THR A 72 -10.60 -15.10 6.54
N ALA A 73 -9.91 -14.16 5.90
CA ALA A 73 -8.49 -14.29 5.64
C ALA A 73 -7.83 -14.11 7.00
N THR A 74 -7.41 -15.23 7.61
CA THR A 74 -6.48 -15.23 8.74
C THR A 74 -5.41 -14.21 8.43
N SER A 75 -5.37 -13.11 9.19
CA SER A 75 -4.36 -12.07 8.98
C SER A 75 -3.01 -12.76 8.96
N PRO A 76 -2.21 -12.63 7.87
CA PRO A 76 -0.86 -13.15 7.90
C PRO A 76 -0.16 -12.52 9.09
N ALA A 77 0.67 -13.32 9.79
CA ALA A 77 1.36 -12.88 10.98
C ALA A 77 1.99 -11.51 10.74
N ARG A 78 1.59 -10.53 11.56
CA ARG A 78 2.12 -9.16 11.49
C ARG A 78 3.64 -9.25 11.60
N ARG A 79 4.36 -8.92 10.53
CA ARG A 79 5.81 -8.71 10.63
C ARG A 79 6.04 -7.57 11.60
N VAL A 80 6.77 -7.85 12.69
CA VAL A 80 7.31 -6.80 13.56
C VAL A 80 8.40 -6.11 12.75
N VAL A 81 8.11 -4.91 12.27
CA VAL A 81 9.11 -4.07 11.60
C VAL A 81 9.93 -3.39 12.69
N THR A 82 11.11 -3.92 12.98
CA THR A 82 12.06 -3.30 13.92
C THR A 82 12.58 -2.00 13.29
N GLY A 83 12.36 -0.87 13.95
CA GLY A 83 12.83 0.45 13.49
C GLY A 83 11.75 1.47 13.14
N MET A 84 10.46 1.13 13.23
CA MET A 84 9.36 2.10 13.17
C MET A 84 9.33 2.91 14.48
N SER A 85 10.17 3.94 14.58
CA SER A 85 10.17 4.85 15.73
C SER A 85 8.91 5.71 15.70
N THR A 86 7.90 5.34 16.49
CA THR A 86 6.80 6.24 16.84
C THR A 86 7.24 7.15 17.98
N THR A 87 8.29 7.94 17.78
CA THR A 87 8.52 9.12 18.61
C THR A 87 7.69 10.25 18.01
N ALA A 88 6.38 10.18 18.23
CA ALA A 88 5.57 11.38 18.22
C ALA A 88 6.09 12.23 19.38
N SER A 89 7.00 13.17 19.08
CA SER A 89 7.39 14.18 20.06
C SER A 89 6.18 15.06 20.30
N SER A 90 5.52 14.83 21.43
CA SER A 90 4.45 15.66 21.95
C SER A 90 5.02 16.84 22.73
N ASP A 91 5.93 17.60 22.12
CA ASP A 91 6.37 18.88 22.70
C ASP A 91 5.86 20.00 21.80
N GLY A 92 4.78 20.60 22.29
CA GLY A 92 4.03 21.61 21.59
C GLY A 92 4.79 22.91 21.38
N ALA A 93 4.52 23.52 20.23
CA ALA A 93 4.23 24.95 20.08
C ALA A 93 3.81 25.14 18.62
N CYS A 94 2.49 25.19 18.39
CA CYS A 94 1.95 25.70 17.15
C CYS A 94 1.98 27.23 17.23
N CYS A 95 2.72 27.87 16.32
CA CYS A 95 2.54 29.26 15.92
C CYS A 95 2.55 29.32 14.40
#